data_AF-G7VAW7-F1
#
_entry.id   AF-G7VAW7-F1
#
_cell.length_a   1.000
_cell.length_b   1.000
_cell.length_c   1.000
_cell.angle_alpha   90.00
_cell.angle_beta   90.00
_cell.angle_gamma   90.00
#
_symmetry.space_group_name_H-M   'P 1'
#
loop_
_entity.id
_entity.type
_entity.pdbx_description
1 polymer ?
#
loop_
_entity_poly.entity_id
_entity_poly.type
_entity_poly.pdbx_seq_one_letter_code
_entity_poly.pdbx_strand_id
1 'polypeptide(L)'
;MGKPLKFLPYGEEVCEVSTSDDSVLFTGPELELTMAYLTVKPLAERVEIGTETLRASPAPPEVVNALQALCRSDVSSLLLDVKESLLHLGWLVEGSRDVVRIRKSRRAGVSGFTTIEYEKSTRKMTVVTTQKCLADFLKQIGFEVVESKYLVEGRRHVSTLAEAVEIEERLSQAAC
;
A
#
# COMPACT_ATOMS: atom_id res chain seq x y z
N MET A 1 19.40 46.46 -11.43
CA MET A 1 17.92 46.30 -11.48
C MET A 1 17.62 44.81 -11.54
N GLY A 2 17.39 44.20 -10.37
CA GLY A 2 17.08 42.78 -10.27
C GLY A 2 15.62 42.53 -10.63
N LYS A 3 15.37 41.60 -11.57
CA LYS A 3 14.01 41.11 -11.81
C LYS A 3 13.54 40.37 -10.55
N PRO A 4 12.32 40.59 -10.06
CA PRO A 4 11.78 39.76 -8.99
C PRO A 4 11.58 38.35 -9.53
N LEU A 5 12.15 37.36 -8.83
CA LEU A 5 11.80 35.95 -8.98
C LEU A 5 10.31 35.82 -8.67
N LYS A 6 9.49 35.66 -9.71
CA LYS A 6 8.11 35.19 -9.55
C LYS A 6 8.20 33.75 -9.07
N PHE A 7 8.07 33.56 -7.76
CA PHE A 7 7.62 32.28 -7.21
C PHE A 7 6.24 32.03 -7.80
N LEU A 8 6.13 31.00 -8.65
CA LEU A 8 4.84 30.47 -9.03
C LEU A 8 4.15 30.01 -7.75
N PRO A 9 2.87 30.37 -7.50
CA PRO A 9 2.11 29.66 -6.50
C PRO A 9 1.97 28.22 -7.02
N TYR A 10 2.60 27.26 -6.33
CA TYR A 10 2.23 25.85 -6.49
C TYR A 10 0.81 25.72 -5.94
N GLY A 11 -0.17 26.00 -6.81
CA GLY A 11 -1.60 25.90 -6.53
C GLY A 11 -2.13 24.61 -7.11
N GLU A 12 -2.37 23.66 -6.23
CA GLU A 12 -3.41 22.61 -6.20
C GLU A 12 -2.93 21.65 -5.10
N GLU A 13 -3.72 21.51 -4.03
CA GLU A 13 -3.38 20.56 -2.95
C GLU A 13 -3.27 19.17 -3.59
N VAL A 14 -2.09 18.57 -3.51
CA VAL A 14 -1.81 17.27 -4.16
C VAL A 14 -2.72 16.17 -3.57
N CYS A 15 -3.29 16.39 -2.39
CA CYS A 15 -4.35 15.56 -1.83
C CYS A 15 -5.36 16.38 -1.03
N GLU A 16 -6.55 15.80 -0.85
CA GLU A 16 -7.68 16.40 -0.12
C GLU A 16 -8.09 15.50 1.05
N VAL A 17 -8.48 16.12 2.16
CA VAL A 17 -9.00 15.44 3.36
C VAL A 17 -10.37 15.99 3.70
N SER A 18 -11.37 15.12 3.72
CA SER A 18 -12.75 15.46 4.12
C SER A 18 -13.23 14.55 5.23
N THR A 19 -14.00 15.09 6.16
CA THR A 19 -14.59 14.34 7.27
C THR A 19 -16.10 14.26 7.10
N SER A 20 -16.66 13.06 7.25
CA SER A 20 -18.10 12.82 7.24
C SER A 20 -18.45 11.89 8.39
N ASP A 21 -19.23 12.40 9.34
CA ASP A 21 -19.66 11.72 10.56
C ASP A 21 -18.47 11.13 11.35
N ASP A 22 -18.34 9.80 11.37
CA ASP A 22 -17.28 9.04 12.04
C ASP A 22 -16.22 8.49 11.04
N SER A 23 -16.15 9.09 9.85
CA SER A 23 -15.21 8.67 8.82
C SER A 23 -14.44 9.83 8.23
N VAL A 24 -13.18 9.56 7.86
CA VAL A 24 -12.33 10.47 7.11
C VAL A 24 -12.10 9.88 5.72
N LEU A 25 -12.25 10.72 4.71
CA LEU A 25 -11.96 10.42 3.32
C LEU A 25 -10.73 11.23 2.91
N PHE A 26 -9.70 10.51 2.51
CA PHE A 26 -8.49 11.01 1.90
C PHE A 26 -8.56 10.76 0.39
N THR A 27 -8.23 11.76 -0.42
CA THR A 27 -8.10 11.61 -1.88
C THR A 27 -6.74 12.11 -2.31
N GLY A 28 -5.99 11.34 -3.08
CA GLY A 28 -4.66 11.77 -3.52
C GLY A 28 -3.98 10.76 -4.45
N PRO A 29 -2.81 11.13 -5.01
CA PRO A 29 -2.01 10.25 -5.84
C PRO A 29 -1.53 9.04 -5.07
N GLU A 30 -1.06 8.04 -5.80
CA GLU A 30 -0.73 6.73 -5.24
C GLU A 30 0.31 6.76 -4.11
N LEU A 31 1.28 7.68 -4.17
CA LEU A 31 2.33 7.75 -3.15
C LEU A 31 1.77 8.26 -1.81
N GLU A 32 1.03 9.36 -1.87
CA GLU A 32 0.28 9.96 -0.78
C GLU A 32 -0.75 8.97 -0.23
N LEU A 33 -1.48 8.29 -1.11
CA LEU A 33 -2.44 7.26 -0.73
C LEU A 33 -1.78 6.10 0.02
N THR A 34 -0.60 5.67 -0.41
CA THR A 34 0.18 4.62 0.26
C THR A 34 0.62 5.08 1.65
N MET A 35 1.13 6.30 1.77
CA MET A 35 1.53 6.81 3.08
C MET A 35 0.33 7.06 4.01
N ALA A 36 -0.78 7.55 3.47
CA ALA A 36 -2.05 7.68 4.18
C ALA A 36 -2.49 6.32 4.74
N TYR A 37 -2.42 5.26 3.93
CA TYR A 37 -2.71 3.90 4.38
C TYR A 37 -1.80 3.46 5.54
N LEU A 38 -0.48 3.58 5.36
CA LEU A 38 0.51 3.18 6.37
C LEU A 38 0.36 3.97 7.69
N THR A 39 -0.04 5.24 7.59
CA THR A 39 -0.24 6.12 8.75
C THR A 39 -1.52 5.79 9.52
N VAL A 40 -2.61 5.52 8.81
CA VAL A 40 -3.94 5.39 9.42
C VAL A 40 -4.25 3.97 9.84
N LYS A 41 -3.70 2.96 9.15
CA LYS A 41 -3.91 1.55 9.46
C LYS A 41 -3.71 1.15 10.94
N PRO A 42 -2.70 1.66 11.69
CA PRO A 42 -2.54 1.34 13.10
C PRO A 42 -3.52 2.09 14.02
N LEU A 43 -4.21 3.11 13.53
CA LEU A 43 -5.06 4.00 14.32
C LEU A 43 -6.56 3.81 14.07
N ALA A 44 -6.94 3.31 12.88
CA ALA A 44 -8.33 3.09 12.49
C ALA A 44 -8.71 1.61 12.56
N GLU A 45 -9.95 1.35 12.97
CA GLU A 45 -10.51 -0.01 13.02
C GLU A 45 -10.76 -0.56 11.62
N ARG A 46 -11.25 0.31 10.72
CA ARG A 46 -11.57 -0.04 9.33
C ARG A 46 -10.93 0.97 8.39
N VAL A 47 -10.29 0.45 7.35
CA VAL A 47 -9.69 1.22 6.26
C VAL A 47 -10.14 0.58 4.95
N GLU A 48 -10.67 1.39 4.04
CA GLU A 48 -11.11 1.00 2.71
C GLU A 48 -10.27 1.73 1.67
N ILE A 49 -9.68 1.00 0.74
CA ILE A 49 -8.78 1.53 -0.29
C ILE A 49 -9.50 1.48 -1.64
N GLY A 50 -9.61 2.63 -2.28
CA GLY A 50 -9.96 2.78 -3.69
C GLY A 50 -8.72 3.11 -4.53
N THR A 51 -8.91 3.40 -5.81
CA THR A 51 -7.79 3.73 -6.73
C THR A 51 -7.07 5.02 -6.34
N GLU A 52 -7.81 6.03 -5.89
CA GLU A 52 -7.27 7.35 -5.52
C GLU A 52 -7.81 7.82 -4.17
N THR A 53 -8.59 6.98 -3.50
CA THR A 53 -9.30 7.32 -2.28
C THR A 53 -8.97 6.34 -1.17
N LEU A 54 -8.88 6.84 0.06
CA LEU A 54 -8.80 6.04 1.26
C LEU A 54 -9.86 6.53 2.24
N ARG A 55 -10.70 5.62 2.70
CA ARG A 55 -11.67 5.90 3.74
C ARG A 55 -11.27 5.19 5.02
N ALA A 56 -11.23 5.91 6.14
CA ALA A 56 -10.94 5.31 7.43
C ALA A 56 -12.01 5.66 8.46
N SER A 57 -12.29 4.70 9.35
CA SER A 57 -13.24 4.84 10.46
C SER A 57 -12.78 4.02 11.67
N PRO A 58 -12.91 4.53 12.91
CA PRO A 58 -13.39 5.87 13.27
C PRO A 58 -12.41 6.96 12.82
N ALA A 59 -12.85 8.23 12.83
CA ALA A 59 -12.04 9.39 12.42
C ALA A 59 -11.58 10.25 13.61
N PRO A 60 -10.75 9.72 14.52
CA PRO A 60 -10.28 10.50 15.66
C PRO A 60 -9.40 11.68 15.17
N PRO A 61 -9.33 12.79 15.93
CA PRO A 61 -8.58 13.98 15.52
C PRO A 61 -7.13 13.70 15.11
N GLU A 62 -6.47 12.73 15.75
CA GLU A 62 -5.11 12.31 15.44
C GLU A 62 -4.97 11.81 14.00
N VAL A 63 -5.93 11.01 13.53
CA VAL A 63 -5.96 10.49 12.16
C VAL A 63 -6.19 11.63 11.17
N VAL A 64 -7.16 12.51 11.44
CA VAL A 64 -7.47 13.65 10.56
C VAL A 64 -6.26 14.59 10.45
N ASN A 65 -5.64 14.93 11.56
CA ASN A 65 -4.47 15.81 11.61
C ASN A 65 -3.26 15.19 10.88
N ALA A 66 -3.04 13.89 11.03
CA ALA A 66 -1.95 13.19 10.34
C ALA A 66 -2.15 13.21 8.82
N LEU A 67 -3.38 12.96 8.34
CA LEU A 67 -3.72 13.03 6.92
C LEU A 67 -3.62 14.46 6.36
N GLN A 68 -4.03 15.47 7.11
CA GLN A 68 -3.87 16.86 6.69
C GLN A 68 -2.41 17.30 6.65
N ALA A 69 -1.59 16.83 7.59
CA ALA A 69 -0.15 17.08 7.58
C ALA A 69 0.53 16.45 6.36
N LEU A 70 0.09 15.23 5.98
CA LEU A 70 0.58 14.54 4.79
C LEU A 70 0.43 15.37 3.51
N CYS A 71 -0.70 16.06 3.32
CA CYS A 71 -0.94 16.90 2.15
C CYS A 71 -0.05 18.15 2.07
N ARG A 72 0.72 18.43 3.12
CA ARG A 72 1.69 19.54 3.18
C ARG A 72 3.14 19.06 3.03
N SER A 73 3.37 17.75 2.93
CA SER A 73 4.70 17.17 2.80
C SER A 73 5.27 17.33 1.40
N ASP A 74 6.60 17.48 1.31
CA ASP A 74 7.30 17.41 0.02
C ASP A 74 7.29 15.98 -0.53
N VAL A 75 7.03 15.83 -1.83
CA VAL A 75 6.93 14.53 -2.52
C VAL A 75 8.21 13.69 -2.38
N SER A 76 9.38 14.33 -2.37
CA SER A 76 10.67 13.63 -2.25
C SER A 76 10.87 13.06 -0.86
N SER A 77 10.49 13.82 0.17
CA SER A 77 10.49 13.36 1.56
C SER A 77 9.48 12.24 1.75
N LEU A 78 8.28 12.40 1.19
CA LEU A 78 7.22 11.40 1.22
C LEU A 78 7.66 10.06 0.59
N LEU A 79 8.37 10.11 -0.55
CA LEU A 79 8.90 8.91 -1.18
C LEU A 79 9.90 8.17 -0.28
N LEU A 80 10.74 8.91 0.44
CA LEU A 80 11.67 8.35 1.40
C LEU A 80 10.92 7.69 2.56
N ASP A 81 9.95 8.38 3.15
CA ASP A 81 9.14 7.89 4.27
C ASP A 81 8.36 6.61 3.91
N VAL A 82 7.80 6.55 2.70
CA VAL A 82 7.11 5.35 2.18
C VAL A 82 8.11 4.19 2.04
N LYS A 83 9.28 4.43 1.44
CA LYS A 83 10.31 3.39 1.26
C LYS A 83 10.81 2.87 2.60
N GLU A 84 11.08 3.77 3.54
CA GLU A 84 11.50 3.41 4.88
C GLU A 84 10.41 2.61 5.60
N SER A 85 9.17 3.06 5.56
CA SER A 85 8.04 2.34 6.17
C SER A 85 7.87 0.93 5.58
N LEU A 86 7.94 0.79 4.25
CA LEU A 86 7.89 -0.51 3.58
C LEU A 86 9.05 -1.42 4.00
N LEU A 87 10.27 -0.89 4.08
CA LEU A 87 11.45 -1.62 4.56
C LEU A 87 11.27 -2.10 6.00
N HIS A 88 10.73 -1.26 6.90
CA HIS A 88 10.42 -1.64 8.28
C HIS A 88 9.38 -2.75 8.36
N LEU A 89 8.43 -2.79 7.42
CA LEU A 89 7.46 -3.88 7.27
C LEU A 89 8.02 -5.14 6.58
N GLY A 90 9.32 -5.15 6.24
CA GLY A 90 10.01 -6.29 5.64
C GLY A 90 9.89 -6.39 4.12
N TRP A 91 9.46 -5.32 3.44
CA TRP A 91 9.47 -5.26 1.98
C TRP A 91 10.83 -4.85 1.45
N LEU A 92 11.32 -5.56 0.44
CA LEU A 92 12.36 -5.07 -0.46
C LEU A 92 11.72 -4.15 -1.47
N VAL A 93 12.26 -2.93 -1.61
CA VAL A 93 11.69 -1.89 -2.47
C VAL A 93 12.66 -1.55 -3.60
N GLU A 94 12.19 -1.63 -4.85
CA GLU A 94 12.93 -1.28 -6.05
C GLU A 94 12.39 0.02 -6.67
N GLY A 95 13.30 0.86 -7.17
CA GLY A 95 12.99 2.11 -7.87
C GLY A 95 13.66 3.32 -7.22
N SER A 96 14.16 4.25 -8.05
CA SER A 96 14.90 5.43 -7.57
C SER A 96 13.97 6.61 -7.30
N ARG A 97 13.26 7.08 -8.32
CA ARG A 97 12.35 8.23 -8.28
C ARG A 97 10.90 7.88 -7.93
N ASP A 98 10.61 6.59 -7.78
CA ASP A 98 9.29 6.05 -7.46
C ASP A 98 9.49 4.62 -6.89
N VAL A 99 8.42 4.02 -6.40
CA VAL A 99 8.32 2.59 -6.06
C VAL A 99 7.83 1.83 -7.28
N VAL A 100 8.72 1.06 -7.93
CA VAL A 100 8.40 0.32 -9.17
C VAL A 100 8.02 -1.13 -8.88
N ARG A 101 8.69 -1.73 -7.91
CA ARG A 101 8.43 -3.10 -7.47
C ARG A 101 8.66 -3.21 -5.98
N ILE A 102 7.82 -3.99 -5.30
CA ILE A 102 8.05 -4.42 -3.93
C ILE A 102 8.01 -5.94 -3.84
N ARG A 103 8.85 -6.51 -3.00
CA ARG A 103 8.90 -7.95 -2.77
C ARG A 103 9.11 -8.27 -1.29
N LYS A 104 8.33 -9.23 -0.79
CA LYS A 104 8.47 -9.75 0.57
C LYS A 104 8.53 -11.26 0.53
N SER A 105 9.44 -11.84 1.29
CA SER A 105 9.60 -13.28 1.41
C SER A 105 9.57 -13.67 2.87
N ARG A 106 8.83 -14.73 3.19
CA ARG A 106 8.72 -15.27 4.54
C ARG A 106 8.80 -16.79 4.53
N ARG A 107 9.26 -17.36 5.64
CA ARG A 107 9.27 -18.81 5.84
C ARG A 107 7.84 -19.32 6.00
N ALA A 108 7.57 -20.50 5.44
CA ALA A 108 6.27 -21.15 5.50
C ALA A 108 6.45 -22.55 6.13
N GLY A 109 6.21 -22.66 7.44
CA GLY A 109 6.52 -23.88 8.20
C GLY A 109 8.02 -24.18 8.31
N VAL A 110 8.40 -25.46 8.38
CA VAL A 110 9.79 -25.86 8.65
C VAL A 110 10.69 -25.74 7.40
N SER A 111 10.20 -26.05 6.21
CA SER A 111 11.01 -26.06 4.98
C SER A 111 10.38 -25.29 3.81
N GLY A 112 9.26 -24.63 4.03
CA GLY A 112 8.53 -23.91 3.00
C GLY A 112 8.83 -22.42 2.95
N PHE A 113 8.28 -21.76 1.94
CA PHE A 113 8.37 -20.32 1.75
C PHE A 113 7.07 -19.75 1.18
N THR A 114 6.88 -18.47 1.39
CA THR A 114 5.90 -17.63 0.69
C THR A 114 6.64 -16.40 0.19
N THR A 115 6.57 -16.13 -1.11
CA THR A 115 7.07 -14.92 -1.74
C THR A 115 5.90 -14.16 -2.32
N ILE A 116 5.89 -12.86 -2.09
CA ILE A 116 4.86 -11.93 -2.52
C ILE A 116 5.59 -10.81 -3.24
N GLU A 117 5.16 -10.53 -4.47
CA GLU A 117 5.75 -9.51 -5.32
C GLU A 117 4.65 -8.67 -5.93
N TYR A 118 4.84 -7.35 -5.96
CA TYR A 118 3.98 -6.42 -6.67
C TYR A 118 4.83 -5.61 -7.65
N GLU A 119 4.39 -5.55 -8.90
CA GLU A 119 5.02 -4.78 -9.97
C GLU A 119 4.06 -3.71 -10.49
N LYS A 120 4.44 -2.43 -10.29
CA LYS A 120 3.62 -1.26 -10.59
C LYS A 120 3.33 -1.09 -12.08
N SER A 121 4.32 -1.37 -12.95
CA SER A 121 4.19 -1.20 -14.41
C SER A 121 3.09 -2.08 -15.00
N THR A 122 2.92 -3.30 -14.48
CA THR A 122 1.87 -4.23 -14.91
C THR A 122 0.68 -4.29 -13.98
N ARG A 123 0.70 -3.52 -12.88
CA ARG A 123 -0.32 -3.54 -11.82
C ARG A 123 -0.64 -4.97 -11.37
N LYS A 124 0.40 -5.77 -11.17
CA LYS A 124 0.29 -7.22 -10.95
C LYS A 124 0.91 -7.59 -9.61
N MET A 125 0.14 -8.31 -8.82
CA MET A 125 0.62 -8.99 -7.62
C MET A 125 0.74 -10.49 -7.89
N THR A 126 1.88 -11.05 -7.52
CA THR A 126 2.19 -12.47 -7.65
C THR A 126 2.51 -13.03 -6.28
N VAL A 127 1.88 -14.16 -5.93
CA VAL A 127 2.14 -14.90 -4.70
C VAL A 127 2.63 -16.28 -5.09
N VAL A 128 3.77 -16.71 -4.56
CA VAL A 128 4.28 -18.07 -4.73
C VAL A 128 4.50 -18.66 -3.36
N THR A 129 3.86 -19.79 -3.07
CA THR A 129 3.98 -20.44 -1.76
C THR A 129 4.03 -21.95 -1.85
N THR A 130 4.75 -22.59 -0.94
CA THR A 130 4.70 -24.05 -0.74
C THR A 130 3.52 -24.48 0.14
N GLN A 131 2.83 -23.56 0.81
CA GLN A 131 1.64 -23.84 1.64
C GLN A 131 0.41 -24.06 0.76
N LYS A 132 0.15 -25.32 0.44
CA LYS A 132 -0.98 -25.75 -0.40
C LYS A 132 -2.34 -25.26 0.08
N CYS A 133 -2.54 -25.19 1.39
CA CYS A 133 -3.83 -24.82 1.95
C CYS A 133 -4.22 -23.35 1.71
N LEU A 134 -3.26 -22.49 1.32
CA LEU A 134 -3.55 -21.10 0.94
C LEU A 134 -4.19 -20.96 -0.45
N ALA A 135 -4.30 -22.03 -1.24
CA ALA A 135 -4.86 -21.98 -2.59
C ALA A 135 -6.30 -21.44 -2.59
N ASP A 136 -7.16 -21.94 -1.69
CA ASP A 136 -8.56 -21.52 -1.64
C ASP A 136 -8.70 -20.11 -1.07
N PHE A 137 -7.87 -19.73 -0.09
CA PHE A 137 -7.82 -18.36 0.40
C PHE A 137 -7.41 -17.37 -0.71
N LEU A 138 -6.39 -17.71 -1.50
CA LEU A 138 -5.96 -16.91 -2.64
C LEU A 138 -7.10 -16.74 -3.67
N LYS A 139 -7.83 -17.81 -3.99
CA LYS A 139 -9.02 -17.74 -4.87
C LYS A 139 -10.09 -16.83 -4.29
N GLN A 140 -10.38 -16.93 -2.99
CA GLN A 140 -11.39 -16.11 -2.30
C GLN A 140 -11.08 -14.61 -2.35
N ILE A 141 -9.80 -14.24 -2.25
CA ILE A 141 -9.37 -12.85 -2.37
C ILE A 141 -9.05 -12.44 -3.82
N GLY A 142 -9.49 -13.21 -4.82
CA GLY A 142 -9.49 -12.82 -6.24
C GLY A 142 -8.21 -13.11 -7.01
N PHE A 143 -7.33 -14.00 -6.54
CA PHE A 143 -6.20 -14.48 -7.34
C PHE A 143 -6.63 -15.58 -8.32
N GLU A 144 -6.08 -15.52 -9.52
CA GLU A 144 -5.99 -16.66 -10.42
C GLU A 144 -4.92 -17.61 -9.88
N VAL A 145 -5.33 -18.81 -9.47
CA VAL A 145 -4.46 -19.76 -8.79
C VAL A 145 -4.11 -20.95 -9.68
N VAL A 146 -2.82 -21.23 -9.78
CA VAL A 146 -2.25 -22.41 -10.42
C VAL A 146 -1.56 -23.26 -9.37
N GLU A 147 -1.95 -24.53 -9.28
CA GLU A 147 -1.39 -25.49 -8.33
C GLU A 147 -0.50 -26.49 -9.07
N SER A 148 0.77 -26.58 -8.65
CA SER A 148 1.70 -27.62 -9.12
C SER A 148 1.88 -28.72 -8.06
N LYS A 149 2.74 -29.71 -8.29
CA LYS A 149 3.04 -30.73 -7.28
C LYS A 149 3.63 -30.15 -5.98
N TYR A 150 4.42 -29.07 -6.07
CA TYR A 150 5.24 -28.57 -4.97
C TYR A 150 4.84 -27.20 -4.45
N LEU A 151 4.14 -26.39 -5.26
CA LEU A 151 3.82 -25.01 -4.92
C LEU A 151 2.47 -24.57 -5.47
N VAL A 152 1.93 -23.52 -4.88
CA VAL A 152 0.79 -22.74 -5.34
C VAL A 152 1.33 -21.41 -5.84
N GLU A 153 0.88 -21.01 -7.02
CA GLU A 153 1.12 -19.68 -7.56
C GLU A 153 -0.22 -18.98 -7.74
N GLY A 154 -0.34 -17.77 -7.20
CA GLY A 154 -1.48 -16.88 -7.40
C GLY A 154 -1.04 -15.63 -8.16
N ARG A 155 -1.87 -15.18 -9.11
CA ARG A 155 -1.70 -13.87 -9.76
C ARG A 155 -2.98 -13.05 -9.67
N ARG A 156 -2.88 -11.76 -9.36
CA ARG A 156 -4.01 -10.85 -9.27
C ARG A 156 -3.62 -9.47 -9.80
N HIS A 157 -4.55 -8.79 -10.46
CA HIS A 157 -4.42 -7.36 -10.76
C HIS A 157 -4.68 -6.55 -9.49
N VAL A 158 -3.79 -5.59 -9.20
CA VAL A 158 -3.85 -4.74 -8.01
C VAL A 158 -3.66 -3.29 -8.44
N SER A 159 -4.63 -2.46 -8.07
CA SER A 159 -4.78 -1.11 -8.61
C SER A 159 -3.74 -0.15 -8.01
N THR A 160 -3.42 -0.32 -6.73
CA THR A 160 -2.53 0.59 -6.00
C THR A 160 -1.49 -0.15 -5.17
N LEU A 161 -0.38 0.52 -4.88
CA LEU A 161 0.63 0.03 -3.94
C LEU A 161 0.04 -0.20 -2.54
N ALA A 162 -0.85 0.68 -2.08
CA ALA A 162 -1.56 0.52 -0.81
C ALA A 162 -2.38 -0.79 -0.75
N GLU A 163 -3.12 -1.10 -1.82
CA GLU A 163 -3.87 -2.37 -1.94
C GLU A 163 -2.91 -3.58 -1.91
N ALA A 164 -1.74 -3.48 -2.55
CA ALA A 164 -0.75 -4.55 -2.51
C ALA A 164 -0.24 -4.84 -1.09
N VAL A 165 -0.03 -3.79 -0.29
CA VAL A 165 0.36 -3.93 1.12
C VAL A 165 -0.78 -4.56 1.94
N GLU A 166 -2.01 -4.07 1.77
CA GLU A 166 -3.19 -4.61 2.47
C GLU A 166 -3.40 -6.11 2.18
N ILE A 167 -3.26 -6.53 0.92
CA ILE A 167 -3.39 -7.94 0.53
C ILE A 167 -2.30 -8.79 1.19
N GLU A 168 -1.06 -8.31 1.27
CA GLU A 168 0.01 -9.06 1.96
C GLU A 168 -0.27 -9.24 3.44
N GLU A 169 -0.76 -8.19 4.11
CA GLU A 169 -1.14 -8.26 5.52
C GLU A 169 -2.24 -9.29 5.74
N ARG A 170 -3.29 -9.27 4.91
CA ARG A 170 -4.37 -10.28 4.96
C ARG A 170 -3.82 -11.68 4.73
N LEU A 171 -2.90 -11.85 3.78
CA LEU A 171 -2.22 -13.12 3.55
C LEU A 171 -1.35 -13.55 4.73
N SER A 172 -0.75 -12.61 5.47
CA SER A 172 0.06 -12.89 6.66
C SER A 172 -0.74 -13.40 7.84
N GLN A 173 -2.01 -13.02 7.91
CA GLN A 173 -2.95 -13.43 8.95
C GLN A 173 -3.73 -14.70 8.57
N ALA A 174 -3.70 -15.10 7.30
CA ALA A 174 -4.36 -16.31 6.84
C ALA A 174 -3.77 -17.55 7.52
N ALA A 175 -4.63 -18.32 8.19
CA ALA A 175 -4.21 -19.54 8.88
C ALA A 175 -3.96 -20.67 7.87
N CYS A 176 -2.74 -21.19 7.92
CA CYS A 176 -2.26 -22.42 7.30
C CYS A 176 -1.17 -22.99 8.21
#